data_AF-A0AA40HVX7-F1
#
_entry.id   AF-A0AA40HVX7-F1
#
_cell.length_a   1.000
_cell.length_b   1.000
_cell.length_c   1.000
_cell.angle_alpha   90.00
_cell.angle_beta   90.00
_cell.angle_gamma   90.00
#
_symmetry.space_group_name_H-M   'P 1'
#
loop_
_entity.id
_entity.type
_entity.pdbx_description
1 polymer ?
#
loop_
_entity_poly.entity_id
_entity_poly.type
_entity_poly.pdbx_seq_one_letter_code
_entity_poly.pdbx_strand_id
1 'polypeptide(L)'
;MNSDQIALVGQVFESYVSEYHKNEILLILKEGDEDAHYPVVVNAMTLFETNMEIGEYFNAFPNEVLTIFDNSLRRSAMTILESLSQPEGVSMKQNLHARISGLPVCPELVREHIPKTKDVGHFLSVTGTVIRTSLVKILEFERDYMCNKCKHVFVVKADFEQYYTFCRPSSCPSLESCDSSKFTCLSDLSSSPTKCRDYQEIKIQEQVQRLAIGSIPRSMKVILEDDLVDTCKSGDDLTIYGVVMQRWKPFQRDVRCEVEIVLKANYVQVNNEQSAGIIMDEEVRKEFEDFWEHYKSDPLADPPLIGPNTPIGDEASEPTAHGPSPQLAQPNGPPSGLASQIPPMHKFMHWGL
;
A
#
# COMPACT_ATOMS: atom_id res chain seq x y z
N MET A 1 1.30 24.14 11.67
CA MET A 1 0.63 24.27 12.99
C MET A 1 1.35 25.28 13.89
N ASN A 2 0.67 25.88 14.88
CA ASN A 2 1.31 26.75 15.89
C ASN A 2 2.01 25.93 16.98
N SER A 3 2.97 26.54 17.69
CA SER A 3 3.74 25.87 18.75
C SER A 3 2.87 25.23 19.83
N ASP A 4 1.78 25.89 20.24
CA ASP A 4 0.87 25.38 21.27
C ASP A 4 0.10 24.15 20.78
N GLN A 5 -0.30 24.14 19.50
CA GLN A 5 -0.97 22.99 18.89
C GLN A 5 -0.04 21.78 18.80
N ILE A 6 1.23 22.02 18.44
CA ILE A 6 2.26 20.96 18.38
C ILE A 6 2.46 20.35 19.76
N ALA A 7 2.57 21.19 20.80
CA ALA A 7 2.73 20.73 22.17
C ALA A 7 1.52 19.92 22.66
N LEU A 8 0.30 20.39 22.36
CA LEU A 8 -0.94 19.70 22.72
C LEU A 8 -1.01 18.31 22.08
N VAL A 9 -0.82 18.22 20.75
CA VAL A 9 -0.86 16.94 20.03
C VAL A 9 0.19 15.98 20.59
N GLY A 10 1.41 16.48 20.85
CA GLY A 10 2.47 15.66 21.42
C GLY A 10 2.15 15.13 22.81
N GLN A 11 1.62 15.98 23.71
CA GLN A 11 1.31 15.59 25.09
C GLN A 11 0.16 14.57 25.17
N VAL A 12 -0.89 14.78 24.37
CA VAL A 12 -2.03 13.85 24.36
C VAL A 12 -1.61 12.50 23.77
N PHE A 13 -0.79 12.51 22.71
CA PHE A 13 -0.26 11.28 22.15
C PHE A 13 0.69 10.55 23.11
N GLU A 14 1.56 11.26 23.85
CA GLU A 14 2.39 10.68 24.92
C GLU A 14 1.55 10.00 26.01
N SER A 15 0.43 10.62 26.38
CA SER A 15 -0.50 10.07 27.37
C SER A 15 -1.16 8.78 26.85
N TYR A 16 -1.65 8.80 25.61
CA TYR A 16 -2.22 7.64 24.94
C TYR A 16 -1.21 6.48 24.83
N VAL A 17 0.02 6.77 24.38
CA VAL A 17 1.08 5.78 24.25
C VAL A 17 1.45 5.16 25.60
N SER A 18 1.49 5.97 26.66
CA SER A 18 1.77 5.49 28.03
C SER A 18 0.68 4.58 28.58
N GLU A 19 -0.58 4.77 28.15
CA GLU A 19 -1.72 3.96 28.57
C GLU A 19 -1.84 2.66 27.76
N TYR A 20 -1.75 2.73 26.43
CA TYR A 20 -2.06 1.60 25.55
C TYR A 20 -0.82 0.85 25.02
N HIS A 21 0.32 1.53 24.82
CA HIS A 21 1.50 0.97 24.13
C HIS A 21 2.74 0.85 25.01
N LYS A 22 2.64 1.07 26.32
CA LYS A 22 3.78 0.99 27.25
C LYS A 22 4.51 -0.37 27.20
N ASN A 23 3.76 -1.47 27.15
CA ASN A 23 4.34 -2.82 27.11
C ASN A 23 5.06 -3.09 25.78
N GLU A 24 4.50 -2.62 24.67
CA GLU A 24 5.10 -2.74 23.34
C GLU A 24 6.41 -1.97 23.26
N ILE A 25 6.44 -0.73 23.76
CA ILE A 25 7.67 0.07 23.84
C ILE A 25 8.72 -0.61 24.73
N LEU A 26 8.32 -1.20 25.86
CA LEU A 26 9.26 -1.94 26.71
C LEU A 26 9.86 -3.16 26.02
N LEU A 27 9.14 -3.81 25.12
CA LEU A 27 9.68 -4.90 24.30
C LEU A 27 10.68 -4.36 23.27
N ILE A 28 10.31 -3.29 22.57
CA ILE A 28 11.20 -2.65 21.59
C ILE A 28 12.51 -2.17 22.24
N LEU A 29 12.45 -1.60 23.43
CA LEU A 29 13.64 -1.15 24.16
C LEU A 29 14.58 -2.30 24.58
N LYS A 30 14.09 -3.54 24.66
CA LYS A 30 14.89 -4.75 24.97
C LYS A 30 15.49 -5.41 23.73
N GLU A 31 15.06 -5.02 22.54
CA GLU A 31 15.61 -5.58 21.30
C GLU A 31 17.11 -5.25 21.17
N GLY A 32 17.87 -6.15 20.56
CA GLY A 32 19.33 -6.02 20.49
C GLY A 32 19.81 -5.00 19.45
N ASP A 33 19.04 -4.80 18.38
CA ASP A 33 19.41 -3.93 17.26
C ASP A 33 19.06 -2.47 17.57
N GLU A 34 20.05 -1.57 17.52
CA GLU A 34 19.85 -0.14 17.80
C GLU A 34 19.51 0.66 16.55
N ASP A 35 19.90 0.16 15.38
CA ASP A 35 19.75 0.82 14.09
C ASP A 35 18.47 0.38 13.37
N ALA A 36 17.88 -0.75 13.77
CA ALA A 36 16.61 -1.24 13.24
C ALA A 36 15.45 -0.24 13.44
N HIS A 37 14.51 -0.28 12.49
CA HIS A 37 13.31 0.55 12.50
C HIS A 37 12.16 -0.23 13.16
N TYR A 38 11.57 0.36 14.21
CA TYR A 38 10.55 -0.28 15.03
C TYR A 38 9.20 0.41 14.86
N PRO A 39 8.19 -0.29 14.29
CA PRO A 39 6.84 0.24 14.17
C PRO A 39 6.06 0.08 15.48
N VAL A 40 5.24 1.09 15.81
CA VAL A 40 4.19 1.01 16.84
C VAL A 40 2.86 1.28 16.15
N VAL A 41 1.98 0.28 16.08
CA VAL A 41 0.71 0.38 15.34
C VAL A 41 -0.35 1.02 16.21
N VAL A 42 -0.82 2.21 15.82
CA VAL A 42 -1.82 2.98 16.55
C VAL A 42 -3.16 2.95 15.82
N ASN A 43 -4.23 2.64 16.54
CA ASN A 43 -5.58 2.65 15.99
C ASN A 43 -6.17 4.08 16.04
N ALA A 44 -6.43 4.66 14.86
CA ALA A 44 -6.89 6.03 14.71
C ALA A 44 -8.23 6.29 15.42
N MET A 45 -9.19 5.37 15.35
CA MET A 45 -10.49 5.54 16.03
C MET A 45 -10.30 5.70 17.54
N THR A 46 -9.52 4.82 18.18
CA THR A 46 -9.28 4.91 19.63
C THR A 46 -8.54 6.20 20.03
N LEU A 47 -7.61 6.67 19.19
CA LEU A 47 -6.89 7.91 19.42
C LEU A 47 -7.83 9.13 19.31
N PHE A 48 -8.69 9.15 18.29
CA PHE A 48 -9.64 10.25 18.05
C PHE A 48 -10.78 10.27 19.07
N GLU A 49 -11.18 9.11 19.61
CA GLU A 49 -12.12 9.01 20.73
C GLU A 49 -11.53 9.58 22.02
N THR A 50 -10.23 9.38 22.25
CA THR A 50 -9.53 9.95 23.41
C THR A 50 -9.45 11.47 23.32
N ASN A 51 -9.19 12.00 22.13
CA ASN A 51 -9.19 13.45 21.89
C ASN A 51 -9.57 13.78 20.44
N MET A 52 -10.74 14.42 20.27
CA MET A 52 -11.27 14.77 18.95
C MET A 52 -10.46 15.82 18.22
N GLU A 53 -9.79 16.75 18.92
CA GLU A 53 -9.00 17.82 18.30
C GLU A 53 -7.78 17.24 17.56
N ILE A 54 -7.21 16.14 18.04
CA ILE A 54 -6.16 15.42 17.31
C ILE A 54 -6.67 14.96 15.95
N GLY A 55 -7.90 14.45 15.87
CA GLY A 55 -8.49 14.02 14.61
C GLY A 55 -8.60 15.17 13.60
N GLU A 56 -8.99 16.36 14.06
CA GLU A 56 -9.05 17.56 13.21
C GLU A 56 -7.65 17.97 12.71
N TYR A 57 -6.66 18.03 13.61
CA TYR A 57 -5.29 18.35 13.22
C TYR A 57 -4.67 17.30 12.31
N PHE A 58 -4.93 16.01 12.55
CA PHE A 58 -4.45 14.91 11.73
C PHE A 58 -5.02 14.97 10.32
N ASN A 59 -6.31 15.27 10.18
CA ASN A 59 -6.96 15.42 8.88
C ASN A 59 -6.46 16.66 8.12
N ALA A 60 -6.16 17.76 8.82
CA ALA A 60 -5.69 18.99 8.20
C ALA A 60 -4.18 18.98 7.86
N PHE A 61 -3.34 18.38 8.71
CA PHE A 61 -1.88 18.44 8.62
C PHE A 61 -1.22 17.07 8.89
N PRO A 62 -1.53 16.01 8.11
CA PRO A 62 -1.10 14.65 8.45
C PRO A 62 0.43 14.49 8.47
N ASN A 63 1.16 15.10 7.54
CA ASN A 63 2.63 15.02 7.52
C ASN A 63 3.28 15.66 8.75
N GLU A 64 2.74 16.78 9.23
CA GLU A 64 3.23 17.44 10.46
C GLU A 64 2.90 16.59 11.68
N VAL A 65 1.66 16.11 11.78
CA VAL A 65 1.19 15.31 12.93
C VAL A 65 1.90 13.97 13.04
N LEU A 66 2.12 13.25 11.94
CA LEU A 66 2.90 12.00 11.94
C LEU A 66 4.32 12.23 12.48
N THR A 67 4.96 13.33 12.09
CA THR A 67 6.28 13.70 12.62
C THR A 67 6.24 13.97 14.13
N ILE A 68 5.16 14.60 14.61
CA ILE A 68 4.95 14.83 16.04
C ILE A 68 4.78 13.49 16.78
N PHE A 69 4.03 12.54 16.21
CA PHE A 69 3.85 11.21 16.80
C PHE A 69 5.18 10.45 16.95
N ASP A 70 6.03 10.43 15.92
CA ASP A 70 7.36 9.82 16.02
C ASP A 70 8.22 10.46 17.11
N ASN A 71 8.18 11.79 17.22
CA ASN A 71 8.88 12.53 18.28
C ASN A 71 8.35 12.19 19.68
N SER A 72 7.02 12.10 19.82
CA SER A 72 6.34 11.75 21.06
C SER A 72 6.54 10.29 21.47
N LEU A 73 6.65 9.35 20.52
CA LEU A 73 7.06 7.97 20.80
C LEU A 73 8.47 7.94 21.40
N ARG A 74 9.42 8.66 20.80
CA ARG A 74 10.80 8.72 21.30
C ARG A 74 10.87 9.33 22.70
N ARG A 75 10.12 10.40 22.95
CA ARG A 75 10.02 11.02 24.28
C ARG A 75 9.40 10.06 25.30
N SER A 76 8.32 9.38 24.95
CA SER A 76 7.67 8.37 25.81
C SER A 76 8.61 7.22 26.15
N ALA A 77 9.33 6.70 25.14
CA ALA A 77 10.32 5.65 25.32
C ALA A 77 11.47 6.07 26.24
N MET A 78 11.95 7.32 26.12
CA MET A 78 12.94 7.89 27.02
C MET A 78 12.44 7.99 28.46
N THR A 79 11.22 8.47 28.68
CA THR A 79 10.60 8.53 30.02
C THR A 79 10.42 7.14 30.63
N ILE A 80 10.02 6.15 29.82
CA ILE A 80 9.91 4.75 30.26
C ILE A 80 11.28 4.21 30.66
N LEU A 81 12.32 4.46 29.86
CA LEU A 81 13.69 4.02 30.15
C LEU A 81 14.21 4.62 31.46
N GLU A 82 13.99 5.91 31.70
CA GLU A 82 14.38 6.60 32.94
C GLU A 82 13.63 6.07 34.18
N SER A 83 12.41 5.58 34.00
CA SER A 83 11.61 5.00 35.10
C SER A 83 12.07 3.60 35.54
N LEU A 84 12.90 2.91 34.74
CA LEU A 84 13.39 1.57 35.04
C LEU A 84 14.58 1.63 36.01
N SER A 85 14.43 1.01 37.18
CA SER A 85 15.45 1.04 38.24
C SER A 85 16.69 0.17 37.96
N GLN A 86 16.63 -0.73 36.97
CA GLN A 86 17.73 -1.58 36.51
C GLN A 86 17.70 -1.74 34.97
N PRO A 87 18.54 -1.01 34.21
CA PRO A 87 18.59 -1.10 32.76
C PRO A 87 19.52 -2.25 32.30
N GLU A 88 19.26 -3.48 32.75
CA GLU A 88 20.00 -4.64 32.23
C GLU A 88 19.37 -5.07 30.90
N GLY A 89 20.10 -4.84 29.80
CA GLY A 89 19.69 -5.26 28.46
C GLY A 89 18.66 -4.36 27.78
N VAL A 90 18.57 -3.09 28.18
CA VAL A 90 17.64 -2.11 27.59
C VAL A 90 18.44 -0.97 26.98
N SER A 91 18.22 -0.65 25.70
CA SER A 91 18.86 0.49 25.03
C SER A 91 17.86 1.36 24.28
N MET A 92 18.17 2.66 24.19
CA MET A 92 17.28 3.63 23.56
C MET A 92 17.30 3.48 22.04
N LYS A 93 16.13 3.31 21.43
CA LYS A 93 15.98 3.17 19.98
C LYS A 93 15.65 4.51 19.33
N GLN A 94 16.42 4.90 18.32
CA GLN A 94 16.24 6.18 17.64
C GLN A 94 15.17 6.14 16.54
N ASN A 95 14.94 4.95 15.95
CA ASN A 95 14.08 4.74 14.79
C ASN A 95 12.72 4.14 15.20
N LEU A 96 11.93 4.89 15.96
CA LEU A 96 10.55 4.54 16.33
C LEU A 96 9.57 5.23 15.38
N HIS A 97 8.64 4.47 14.80
CA HIS A 97 7.67 4.97 13.81
C HIS A 97 6.22 4.72 14.26
N ALA A 98 5.40 5.76 14.25
CA ALA A 98 3.97 5.66 14.54
C ALA A 98 3.19 5.21 13.29
N ARG A 99 2.72 3.97 13.30
CA ARG A 99 2.01 3.35 12.18
C ARG A 99 0.50 3.42 12.40
N ILE A 100 -0.16 4.43 11.83
CA ILE A 100 -1.60 4.66 11.95
C ILE A 100 -2.39 3.64 11.13
N SER A 101 -3.36 2.99 11.78
CA SER A 101 -4.30 2.03 11.22
C SER A 101 -5.74 2.33 11.65
N GLY A 102 -6.72 1.61 11.11
CA GLY A 102 -8.10 1.67 11.63
C GLY A 102 -8.76 3.05 11.51
N LEU A 103 -8.65 3.70 10.35
CA LEU A 103 -9.41 4.92 10.06
C LEU A 103 -10.93 4.64 10.06
N PRO A 104 -11.78 5.61 10.46
CA PRO A 104 -13.22 5.53 10.30
C PRO A 104 -13.63 5.19 8.86
N VAL A 105 -14.61 4.28 8.71
CA VAL A 105 -15.10 3.86 7.40
C VAL A 105 -16.02 4.93 6.83
N CYS A 106 -15.42 5.93 6.18
CA CYS A 106 -16.14 6.98 5.46
C CYS A 106 -15.47 7.29 4.12
N PRO A 107 -16.22 7.75 3.10
CA PRO A 107 -15.66 8.07 1.79
C PRO A 107 -14.55 9.12 1.84
N GLU A 108 -14.50 9.95 2.87
CA GLU A 108 -13.47 10.99 3.05
C GLU A 108 -12.10 10.38 3.38
N LEU A 109 -12.05 9.26 4.10
CA LEU A 109 -10.84 8.64 4.63
C LEU A 109 -10.52 7.28 4.00
N VAL A 110 -11.51 6.57 3.47
CA VAL A 110 -11.35 5.26 2.86
C VAL A 110 -11.70 5.36 1.38
N ARG A 111 -10.76 4.95 0.52
CA ARG A 111 -10.91 4.95 -0.93
C ARG A 111 -10.90 3.52 -1.46
N GLU A 112 -12.00 3.11 -2.07
CA GLU A 112 -12.10 1.87 -2.84
C GLU A 112 -11.41 1.98 -4.21
N HIS A 113 -11.25 3.21 -4.70
CA HIS A 113 -10.64 3.53 -5.97
C HIS A 113 -9.35 4.33 -5.78
N ILE A 114 -8.46 4.29 -6.78
CA ILE A 114 -7.20 5.02 -6.74
C ILE A 114 -7.46 6.54 -6.57
N PRO A 115 -6.82 7.19 -5.58
CA PRO A 115 -6.94 8.62 -5.32
C PRO A 115 -6.69 9.50 -6.54
N LYS A 116 -7.28 10.70 -6.53
CA LYS A 116 -7.16 11.72 -7.58
C LYS A 116 -6.50 12.98 -7.02
N THR A 117 -6.31 14.00 -7.86
CA THR A 117 -5.67 15.27 -7.48
C THR A 117 -6.34 15.95 -6.28
N LYS A 118 -7.66 15.80 -6.11
CA LYS A 118 -8.40 16.36 -4.96
C LYS A 118 -8.00 15.76 -3.62
N ASP A 119 -7.40 14.58 -3.63
CA ASP A 119 -7.03 13.81 -2.45
C ASP A 119 -5.62 14.17 -1.96
N VAL A 120 -4.84 14.91 -2.76
CA VAL A 120 -3.47 15.33 -2.40
C VAL A 120 -3.48 16.08 -1.07
N GLY A 121 -2.53 15.74 -0.20
CA GLY A 121 -2.39 16.28 1.15
C GLY A 121 -3.21 15.55 2.23
N HIS A 122 -4.14 14.67 1.86
CA HIS A 122 -4.98 13.93 2.80
C HIS A 122 -4.35 12.57 3.15
N PHE A 123 -4.56 12.14 4.40
CA PHE A 123 -4.22 10.80 4.87
C PHE A 123 -5.39 9.84 4.63
N LEU A 124 -5.18 8.81 3.82
CA LEU A 124 -6.24 7.91 3.36
C LEU A 124 -5.86 6.45 3.54
N SER A 125 -6.88 5.61 3.66
CA SER A 125 -6.80 4.16 3.47
C SER A 125 -7.15 3.82 2.03
N VAL A 126 -6.25 3.13 1.34
CA VAL A 126 -6.39 2.71 -0.07
C VAL A 126 -6.19 1.20 -0.15
N THR A 127 -7.15 0.49 -0.73
CA THR A 127 -7.04 -0.95 -0.99
C THR A 127 -6.63 -1.21 -2.44
N GLY A 128 -5.77 -2.18 -2.67
CA GLY A 128 -5.37 -2.60 -4.01
C GLY A 128 -4.49 -3.84 -4.02
N THR A 129 -4.27 -4.39 -5.21
CA THR A 129 -3.37 -5.53 -5.43
C THR A 129 -2.02 -5.05 -5.94
N VAL A 130 -0.92 -5.58 -5.40
CA VAL A 130 0.42 -5.24 -5.87
C VAL A 130 0.66 -5.88 -7.24
N ILE A 131 0.95 -5.05 -8.24
CA ILE A 131 1.24 -5.53 -9.60
C ILE A 131 2.73 -5.48 -9.95
N ARG A 132 3.52 -4.69 -9.21
CA ARG A 132 4.96 -4.57 -9.42
C ARG A 132 5.66 -4.05 -8.17
N THR A 133 6.82 -4.60 -7.87
CA THR A 133 7.75 -4.09 -6.87
C THR A 133 9.05 -3.64 -7.55
N SER A 134 9.66 -2.56 -7.05
CA SER A 134 11.02 -2.16 -7.44
C SER A 134 12.06 -2.88 -6.58
N LEU A 135 13.32 -2.80 -7.02
CA LEU A 135 14.45 -3.12 -6.14
C LEU A 135 14.49 -2.14 -4.96
N VAL A 136 14.92 -2.64 -3.81
CA VAL A 136 15.23 -1.84 -2.62
C VAL A 136 16.47 -0.99 -2.88
N LYS A 137 16.43 0.26 -2.43
CA LYS A 137 17.52 1.22 -2.51
C LYS A 137 17.73 1.86 -1.15
N ILE A 138 18.94 2.33 -0.89
CA ILE A 138 19.23 3.21 0.24
C ILE A 138 19.32 4.63 -0.33
N LEU A 139 18.51 5.54 0.19
CA LEU A 139 18.55 6.96 -0.18
C LEU A 139 19.09 7.78 0.99
N GLU A 140 19.85 8.83 0.68
CA GLU A 140 20.23 9.84 1.66
C GLU A 140 19.08 10.84 1.81
N PHE A 141 18.57 11.01 3.03
CA PHE A 141 17.42 11.87 3.33
C PHE A 141 17.82 13.21 3.97
N GLU A 142 18.99 13.26 4.60
CA GLU A 142 19.48 14.46 5.28
C GLU A 142 20.95 14.73 4.94
N ARG A 143 21.30 15.99 4.70
CA ARG A 143 22.66 16.43 4.40
C ARG A 143 23.07 17.61 5.27
N ASP A 144 24.30 17.61 5.73
CA ASP A 144 24.84 18.74 6.48
C ASP A 144 25.52 19.71 5.53
N TYR A 145 25.16 20.98 5.65
CA TYR A 145 25.79 22.07 4.94
C TYR A 145 26.42 23.05 5.91
N MET A 146 27.62 23.51 5.60
CA MET A 146 28.29 24.59 6.31
C MET A 146 28.27 25.86 5.47
N CYS A 147 27.83 26.96 6.08
CA CYS A 147 27.98 28.29 5.50
C CYS A 147 29.45 28.68 5.41
N ASN A 148 29.92 29.09 4.23
CA ASN A 148 31.33 29.44 4.04
C ASN A 148 31.72 30.75 4.75
N LYS A 149 30.75 31.64 5.00
CA LYS A 149 30.92 32.95 5.64
C LYS A 149 30.90 32.86 7.17
N CYS A 150 29.79 32.44 7.76
CA CYS A 150 29.61 32.41 9.22
C CYS A 150 29.93 31.05 9.86
N LYS A 151 30.27 30.02 9.07
CA LYS A 151 30.55 28.65 9.53
C LYS A 151 29.38 27.96 10.23
N HIS A 152 28.18 28.54 10.20
CA HIS A 152 26.97 27.90 10.69
C HIS A 152 26.70 26.60 9.92
N VAL A 153 26.53 25.49 10.64
CA VAL A 153 26.19 24.18 10.10
C VAL A 153 24.69 23.98 10.26
N PHE A 154 24.04 23.54 9.19
CA PHE A 154 22.60 23.29 9.17
C PHE A 154 22.29 22.08 8.29
N VAL A 155 21.18 21.41 8.61
CA VAL A 155 20.72 20.21 7.91
C VAL A 155 19.73 20.59 6.82
N VAL A 156 19.90 20.01 5.63
CA VAL A 156 18.95 20.11 4.51
C VAL A 156 18.35 18.74 4.29
N LYS A 157 17.02 18.67 4.25
CA LYS A 157 16.28 17.43 3.97
C LYS A 157 16.04 17.27 2.48
N ALA A 158 16.04 16.02 2.02
CA ALA A 158 15.69 15.66 0.66
C ALA A 158 14.22 15.95 0.38
N ASP A 159 13.92 16.54 -0.78
CA ASP A 159 12.56 16.91 -1.16
C ASP A 159 11.82 15.69 -1.75
N PHE A 160 10.84 15.18 -1.00
CA PHE A 160 10.02 14.04 -1.44
C PHE A 160 9.33 14.29 -2.80
N GLU A 161 8.81 15.50 -3.01
CA GLU A 161 8.06 15.85 -4.22
C GLU A 161 9.00 15.91 -5.44
N GLN A 162 10.30 16.16 -5.22
CA GLN A 162 11.35 16.13 -6.25
C GLN A 162 12.18 14.85 -6.22
N TYR A 163 11.56 13.71 -5.91
CA TYR A 163 12.21 12.39 -5.90
C TYR A 163 13.42 12.30 -4.95
N TYR A 164 13.31 12.90 -3.76
CA TYR A 164 14.37 13.03 -2.75
C TYR A 164 15.62 13.73 -3.29
N THR A 165 15.43 14.70 -4.17
CA THR A 165 16.52 15.58 -4.59
C THR A 165 16.83 16.57 -3.48
N PHE A 166 18.12 16.82 -3.23
CA PHE A 166 18.53 17.88 -2.32
C PHE A 166 18.52 19.23 -3.03
N CYS A 167 17.58 20.07 -2.64
CA CYS A 167 17.53 21.47 -3.07
C CYS A 167 18.60 22.28 -2.32
N ARG A 168 19.58 22.80 -3.05
CA ARG A 168 20.63 23.63 -2.44
C ARG A 168 19.99 24.88 -1.82
N PRO A 169 20.28 25.19 -0.54
CA PRO A 169 19.76 26.38 0.13
C PRO A 169 20.18 27.64 -0.62
N SER A 170 19.26 28.61 -0.73
CA SER A 170 19.49 29.89 -1.42
C SER A 170 20.14 30.94 -0.51
N SER A 171 19.88 30.88 0.80
CA SER A 171 20.41 31.76 1.83
C SER A 171 20.75 30.99 3.11
N CYS A 172 21.62 31.56 3.94
CA CYS A 172 22.04 30.92 5.19
C CYS A 172 20.93 31.08 6.24
N PRO A 173 20.52 29.99 6.93
CA PRO A 173 19.48 30.06 7.96
C PRO A 173 19.99 30.59 9.31
N SER A 174 21.24 31.05 9.40
CA SER A 174 21.81 31.54 10.67
C SER A 174 21.06 32.76 11.17
N LEU A 175 20.78 32.78 12.48
CA LEU A 175 20.16 33.90 13.19
C LEU A 175 21.00 35.18 13.14
N GLU A 176 22.30 35.09 12.85
CA GLU A 176 23.23 36.22 12.81
C GLU A 176 23.18 37.02 11.49
N SER A 177 22.00 37.22 10.90
CA SER A 177 21.79 38.03 9.68
C SER A 177 22.84 37.74 8.58
N CYS A 178 22.99 36.46 8.22
CA CYS A 178 24.02 36.03 7.29
C CYS A 178 23.48 35.90 5.85
N ASP A 179 23.83 36.84 4.97
CA ASP A 179 23.38 36.81 3.56
C ASP A 179 24.23 35.94 2.64
N SER A 180 24.87 34.88 3.16
CA SER A 180 25.69 34.00 2.32
C SER A 180 24.83 33.00 1.56
N SER A 181 25.16 32.78 0.28
CA SER A 181 24.59 31.73 -0.59
C SER A 181 25.61 30.64 -0.95
N LYS A 182 26.81 30.70 -0.35
CA LYS A 182 27.91 29.75 -0.60
C LYS A 182 28.03 28.78 0.58
N PHE A 183 27.70 27.53 0.30
CA PHE A 183 27.72 26.44 1.25
C PHE A 183 28.65 25.33 0.78
N THR A 184 29.30 24.68 1.74
CA THR A 184 30.07 23.46 1.56
C THR A 184 29.25 22.31 2.13
N CYS A 185 29.05 21.26 1.34
CA CYS A 185 28.45 20.01 1.84
C CYS A 185 29.49 19.34 2.75
N LEU A 186 29.11 19.04 3.99
CA LEU A 186 29.96 18.34 4.96
C LEU A 186 29.74 16.82 4.94
N SER A 187 28.72 16.36 4.23
CA SER A 187 28.49 14.92 4.02
C SER A 187 29.58 14.36 3.10
N ASP A 188 30.62 13.79 3.69
CA ASP A 188 31.58 12.94 2.98
C ASP A 188 30.99 11.53 2.80
N LEU A 189 31.50 10.76 1.83
CA LEU A 189 31.03 9.46 1.30
C LEU A 189 30.88 8.28 2.31
N SER A 190 30.89 8.53 3.61
CA SER A 190 30.62 7.56 4.68
C SER A 190 29.40 7.99 5.52
N SER A 191 28.29 8.28 4.84
CA SER A 191 27.02 8.70 5.45
C SER A 191 26.73 7.87 6.70
N SER A 192 26.58 8.53 7.85
CA SER A 192 26.03 7.91 9.05
C SER A 192 24.72 7.20 8.67
N PRO A 193 24.50 5.94 9.09
CA PRO A 193 23.28 5.20 8.76
C PRO A 193 22.02 6.00 9.11
N THR A 194 22.09 6.83 10.16
CA THR A 194 21.01 7.72 10.62
C THR A 194 20.53 8.78 9.62
N LYS A 195 21.28 9.06 8.54
CA LYS A 195 20.88 10.03 7.49
C LYS A 195 20.37 9.36 6.22
N CYS A 196 20.41 8.03 6.20
CA CYS A 196 19.93 7.22 5.10
C CYS A 196 18.63 6.54 5.51
N ARG A 197 17.84 6.16 4.51
CA ARG A 197 16.64 5.35 4.71
C ARG A 197 16.52 4.33 3.60
N ASP A 198 15.97 3.18 3.95
CA ASP A 198 15.56 2.20 2.97
C ASP A 198 14.36 2.73 2.18
N TYR A 199 14.36 2.44 0.88
CA TYR A 199 13.42 2.98 -0.08
C TYR A 199 13.00 1.92 -1.08
N GLN A 200 11.69 1.80 -1.27
CA GLN A 200 11.11 0.95 -2.30
C GLN A 200 9.86 1.59 -2.92
N GLU A 201 9.71 1.44 -4.23
CA GLU A 201 8.47 1.79 -4.93
C GLU A 201 7.72 0.52 -5.29
N ILE A 202 6.45 0.47 -4.92
CA ILE A 202 5.52 -0.54 -5.42
C ILE A 202 4.46 0.12 -6.30
N LYS A 203 3.86 -0.66 -7.20
CA LYS A 203 2.71 -0.24 -7.99
C LYS A 203 1.53 -1.10 -7.60
N ILE A 204 0.46 -0.46 -7.15
CA ILE A 204 -0.80 -1.12 -6.82
C ILE A 204 -1.84 -0.85 -7.91
N GLN A 205 -2.79 -1.77 -8.05
CA GLN A 205 -3.92 -1.66 -8.97
C GLN A 205 -5.23 -1.84 -8.20
N GLU A 206 -6.28 -1.15 -8.65
CA GLU A 206 -7.65 -1.37 -8.15
C GLU A 206 -8.03 -2.86 -8.30
N GLN A 207 -8.68 -3.41 -7.28
CA GLN A 207 -9.15 -4.80 -7.30
C GLN A 207 -10.27 -4.94 -8.32
N VAL A 208 -10.03 -5.71 -9.39
CA VAL A 208 -10.96 -5.87 -10.52
C VAL A 208 -12.34 -6.35 -10.06
N GLN A 209 -12.38 -7.19 -9.03
CA GLN A 209 -13.62 -7.74 -8.44
C GLN A 209 -14.55 -6.65 -7.86
N ARG A 210 -14.00 -5.49 -7.48
CA ARG A 210 -14.75 -4.36 -6.91
C ARG A 210 -15.12 -3.31 -7.96
N LEU A 211 -14.75 -3.51 -9.22
CA LEU A 211 -15.00 -2.55 -10.29
C LEU A 211 -16.29 -2.87 -11.04
N ALA A 212 -16.99 -1.82 -11.48
CA ALA A 212 -18.13 -1.97 -12.38
C ALA A 212 -17.69 -2.61 -13.71
N ILE A 213 -18.53 -3.49 -14.25
CA ILE A 213 -18.29 -4.21 -15.51
C ILE A 213 -17.92 -3.22 -16.63
N GLY A 214 -16.82 -3.49 -17.33
CA GLY A 214 -16.32 -2.64 -18.41
C GLY A 214 -15.41 -1.48 -17.97
N SER A 215 -15.17 -1.31 -16.66
CA SER A 215 -14.21 -0.32 -16.16
C SER A 215 -12.77 -0.80 -16.33
N ILE A 216 -11.88 0.13 -16.68
CA ILE A 216 -10.44 -0.14 -16.75
C ILE A 216 -9.84 0.13 -15.36
N PRO A 217 -9.25 -0.88 -14.69
CA PRO A 217 -8.63 -0.72 -13.38
C PRO A 217 -7.46 0.27 -13.43
N ARG A 218 -7.51 1.29 -12.58
CA ARG A 218 -6.42 2.26 -12.43
C ARG A 218 -5.34 1.74 -11.51
N SER A 219 -4.17 2.34 -11.62
CA SER A 219 -3.00 1.98 -10.82
C SER A 219 -2.29 3.23 -10.30
N MET A 220 -1.63 3.14 -9.15
CA MET A 220 -0.78 4.19 -8.61
C MET A 220 0.52 3.62 -8.08
N LYS A 221 1.53 4.49 -7.93
CA LYS A 221 2.73 4.15 -7.19
C LYS A 221 2.53 4.43 -5.71
N VAL A 222 3.09 3.56 -4.88
CA VAL A 222 3.16 3.69 -3.45
C VAL A 222 4.62 3.65 -3.04
N ILE A 223 4.98 4.53 -2.14
CA ILE A 223 6.33 4.71 -1.65
C ILE A 223 6.43 4.08 -0.27
N LEU A 224 7.32 3.11 -0.13
CA LEU A 224 7.65 2.45 1.13
C LEU A 224 9.01 2.95 1.58
N GLU A 225 9.09 3.35 2.86
CA GLU A 225 10.30 3.81 3.52
C GLU A 225 10.57 2.89 4.72
N ASP A 226 11.84 2.70 5.08
CA ASP A 226 12.24 2.10 6.35
C ASP A 226 11.64 0.68 6.58
N ASP A 227 11.00 0.41 7.72
CA ASP A 227 10.39 -0.88 8.10
C ASP A 227 9.28 -1.34 7.15
N LEU A 228 8.77 -0.48 6.27
CA LEU A 228 7.75 -0.87 5.29
C LEU A 228 8.36 -1.51 4.04
N VAL A 229 9.67 -1.41 3.84
CA VAL A 229 10.34 -1.97 2.67
C VAL A 229 10.32 -3.50 2.73
N ASP A 230 10.10 -4.14 1.58
CA ASP A 230 10.04 -5.59 1.39
C ASP A 230 8.90 -6.30 2.19
N THR A 231 7.94 -5.54 2.70
CA THR A 231 6.79 -6.09 3.46
C THR A 231 5.73 -6.76 2.58
N CYS A 232 5.77 -6.56 1.26
CA CYS A 232 4.79 -7.10 0.32
C CYS A 232 5.44 -7.52 -1.01
N LYS A 233 4.78 -8.45 -1.71
CA LYS A 233 5.20 -8.98 -3.01
C LYS A 233 4.10 -8.79 -4.06
N SER A 234 4.51 -8.90 -5.32
CA SER A 234 3.56 -8.90 -6.45
C SER A 234 2.52 -10.01 -6.27
N GLY A 235 1.25 -9.64 -6.44
CA GLY A 235 0.09 -10.51 -6.22
C GLY A 235 -0.58 -10.35 -4.86
N ASP A 236 0.06 -9.69 -3.89
CA ASP A 236 -0.56 -9.47 -2.57
C ASP A 236 -1.70 -8.45 -2.66
N ASP A 237 -2.78 -8.74 -1.94
CA ASP A 237 -3.86 -7.78 -1.69
C ASP A 237 -3.55 -6.99 -0.42
N LEU A 238 -3.55 -5.66 -0.50
CA LEU A 238 -3.13 -4.79 0.59
C LEU A 238 -4.19 -3.74 0.93
N THR A 239 -4.23 -3.34 2.20
CA THR A 239 -4.77 -2.05 2.64
C THR A 239 -3.60 -1.18 3.08
N ILE A 240 -3.47 -0.01 2.46
CA ILE A 240 -2.35 0.91 2.70
C ILE A 240 -2.90 2.21 3.26
N TYR A 241 -2.36 2.63 4.40
CA TYR A 241 -2.66 3.90 5.04
C TYR A 241 -1.51 4.85 4.74
N GLY A 242 -1.80 6.03 4.22
CA GLY A 242 -0.74 6.96 3.84
C GLY A 242 -1.23 8.31 3.35
N VAL A 243 -0.30 9.23 3.13
CA VAL A 243 -0.61 10.57 2.61
C VAL A 243 -0.51 10.56 1.09
N VAL A 244 -1.54 11.06 0.42
CA VAL A 244 -1.51 11.25 -1.03
C VAL A 244 -0.61 12.45 -1.34
N MET A 245 0.44 12.21 -2.10
CA MET A 245 1.45 13.19 -2.45
C MET A 245 1.55 13.33 -3.96
N GLN A 246 2.23 14.38 -4.41
CA GLN A 246 2.56 14.60 -5.81
C GLN A 246 4.08 14.60 -5.97
N ARG A 247 4.56 14.14 -7.12
CA ARG A 247 5.96 14.21 -7.50
C ARG A 247 6.12 14.82 -8.88
N TRP A 248 7.18 15.59 -9.05
CA TRP A 248 7.55 16.18 -10.34
C TRP A 248 9.05 16.24 -10.50
N LYS A 249 9.49 16.26 -11.76
CA LYS A 249 10.89 16.51 -12.09
C LYS A 249 11.16 18.02 -12.08
N PRO A 250 12.40 18.44 -11.80
CA PRO A 250 12.79 19.84 -11.92
C PRO A 250 12.40 20.42 -13.29
N PHE A 251 11.88 21.64 -13.28
CA PHE A 251 11.40 22.29 -14.50
C PHE A 251 12.51 22.43 -15.54
N GLN A 252 12.22 21.99 -16.75
CA GLN A 252 13.07 22.21 -17.92
C GLN A 252 12.36 23.20 -18.84
N ARG A 253 13.11 24.17 -19.39
CA ARG A 253 12.54 25.14 -20.34
C ARG A 253 11.92 24.38 -21.51
N ASP A 254 10.75 24.83 -21.92
CA ASP A 254 10.00 24.29 -23.07
C ASP A 254 9.53 22.82 -22.92
N VAL A 255 9.64 22.23 -21.73
CA VAL A 255 9.10 20.90 -21.41
C VAL A 255 7.94 21.03 -20.44
N ARG A 256 6.81 20.39 -20.76
CA ARG A 256 5.66 20.34 -19.85
C ARG A 256 6.05 19.55 -18.60
N CYS A 257 5.78 20.12 -17.43
CA CYS A 257 5.98 19.43 -16.17
C CYS A 257 5.01 18.25 -16.06
N GLU A 258 5.55 17.05 -15.87
CA GLU A 258 4.79 15.85 -15.57
C GLU A 258 4.66 15.71 -14.05
N VAL A 259 3.42 15.81 -13.57
CA VAL A 259 3.09 15.60 -12.16
C VAL A 259 2.50 14.22 -11.99
N GLU A 260 3.11 13.42 -11.13
CA GLU A 260 2.66 12.07 -10.78
C GLU A 260 2.05 12.08 -9.37
N ILE A 261 0.87 11.48 -9.21
CA ILE A 261 0.27 11.27 -7.88
C ILE A 261 0.77 9.94 -7.34
N VAL A 262 1.29 9.97 -6.11
CA VAL A 262 1.82 8.81 -5.39
C VAL A 262 1.24 8.74 -3.99
N LEU A 263 1.21 7.57 -3.38
CA LEU A 263 0.87 7.40 -1.97
C LEU A 263 2.15 7.26 -1.17
N LYS A 264 2.42 8.16 -0.23
CA LYS A 264 3.47 7.95 0.76
C LYS A 264 2.91 7.05 1.87
N ALA A 265 3.34 5.80 1.92
CA ALA A 265 2.81 4.85 2.88
C ALA A 265 3.26 5.21 4.30
N ASN A 266 2.31 5.17 5.22
CA ASN A 266 2.56 5.20 6.64
C ASN A 266 2.40 3.83 7.28
N TYR A 267 1.47 3.00 6.81
CA TYR A 267 1.27 1.63 7.28
C TYR A 267 0.74 0.75 6.15
N VAL A 268 1.22 -0.50 6.07
CA VAL A 268 0.82 -1.48 5.06
C VAL A 268 0.27 -2.71 5.78
N GLN A 269 -0.93 -3.12 5.40
CA GLN A 269 -1.58 -4.33 5.90
C GLN A 269 -1.82 -5.30 4.74
N VAL A 270 -1.22 -6.49 4.82
CA VAL A 270 -1.41 -7.56 3.83
C VAL A 270 -2.68 -8.36 4.16
N ASN A 271 -3.60 -8.48 3.20
CA ASN A 271 -4.94 -9.05 3.35
C ASN A 271 -5.14 -10.36 2.58
N ASN A 272 -4.07 -11.11 2.32
CA ASN A 272 -4.11 -12.33 1.50
C ASN A 272 -5.10 -13.40 2.02
N GLU A 273 -5.42 -13.39 3.31
CA GLU A 273 -6.32 -14.35 3.95
C GLU A 273 -7.80 -14.10 3.63
N GLN A 274 -8.18 -12.92 3.10
CA GLN A 274 -9.58 -12.61 2.77
C GLN A 274 -10.05 -13.23 1.43
N SER A 275 -9.14 -13.78 0.62
CA SER A 275 -9.49 -14.41 -0.66
C SER A 275 -10.13 -15.80 -0.52
N ALA A 276 -10.29 -16.33 0.70
CA ALA A 276 -11.02 -17.58 0.96
C ALA A 276 -12.47 -17.37 1.43
N GLY A 277 -12.91 -16.11 1.59
CA GLY A 277 -14.28 -15.78 1.96
C GLY A 277 -15.21 -15.73 0.76
N ILE A 278 -15.32 -16.82 -0.02
CA ILE A 278 -16.57 -17.02 -0.78
C ILE A 278 -17.64 -17.09 0.31
N ILE A 279 -18.53 -16.11 0.36
CA ILE A 279 -19.78 -16.26 1.11
C ILE A 279 -20.50 -17.39 0.37
N MET A 280 -20.26 -18.62 0.81
CA MET A 280 -20.94 -19.79 0.29
C MET A 280 -22.37 -19.63 0.79
N ASP A 281 -23.25 -19.22 -0.12
CA ASP A 281 -24.66 -19.15 0.16
C ASP A 281 -25.14 -20.51 0.64
N GLU A 282 -26.05 -20.52 1.62
CA GLU A 282 -26.60 -21.76 2.20
C GLU A 282 -27.17 -22.68 1.10
N GLU A 283 -27.71 -22.07 0.06
CA GLU A 283 -28.25 -22.74 -1.13
C GLU A 283 -27.17 -23.45 -1.95
N VAL A 284 -26.02 -22.80 -2.19
CA VAL A 284 -24.87 -23.38 -2.93
C VAL A 284 -24.24 -24.53 -2.15
N ARG A 285 -24.18 -24.42 -0.82
CA ARG A 285 -23.68 -25.51 0.04
C ARG A 285 -24.58 -26.74 -0.06
N LYS A 286 -25.91 -26.53 -0.05
CA LYS A 286 -26.89 -27.60 -0.14
C LYS A 286 -26.85 -28.28 -1.51
N GLU A 287 -26.74 -27.53 -2.60
CA GLU A 287 -26.57 -28.10 -3.95
C GLU A 287 -25.31 -28.95 -4.05
N PHE A 288 -24.21 -28.51 -3.44
CA PHE A 288 -22.97 -29.29 -3.41
C PHE A 288 -23.13 -30.58 -2.60
N GLU A 289 -23.77 -30.53 -1.42
CA GLU A 289 -24.05 -31.71 -0.61
C GLU A 289 -24.97 -32.71 -1.32
N ASP A 290 -26.06 -32.23 -1.93
CA ASP A 290 -27.00 -33.04 -2.70
C ASP A 290 -26.33 -33.67 -3.93
N PHE A 291 -25.43 -32.94 -4.60
CA PHE A 291 -24.62 -33.46 -5.70
C PHE A 291 -23.73 -34.62 -5.23
N TRP A 292 -22.97 -34.47 -4.14
CA TRP A 292 -22.08 -35.53 -3.67
C TRP A 292 -22.82 -36.73 -3.06
N GLU A 293 -24.00 -36.54 -2.49
CA GLU A 293 -24.87 -37.65 -2.09
C GLU A 293 -25.43 -38.41 -3.30
N HIS A 294 -25.82 -37.70 -4.36
CA HIS A 294 -26.36 -38.30 -5.59
C HIS A 294 -25.31 -39.13 -6.36
N TYR A 295 -24.05 -38.65 -6.43
CA TYR A 295 -22.96 -39.32 -7.15
C TYR A 295 -22.07 -40.20 -6.26
N LYS A 296 -22.47 -40.45 -5.00
CA LYS A 296 -21.72 -41.25 -4.01
C LYS A 296 -21.40 -42.67 -4.49
N SER A 297 -22.27 -43.24 -5.33
CA SER A 297 -22.12 -44.58 -5.90
C SER A 297 -21.40 -44.63 -7.25
N ASP A 298 -21.16 -43.50 -7.91
CA ASP A 298 -20.39 -43.43 -9.16
C ASP A 298 -19.61 -42.09 -9.28
N PRO A 299 -18.41 -42.02 -8.67
CA PRO A 299 -17.62 -40.78 -8.59
C PRO A 299 -17.03 -40.29 -9.92
N LEU A 300 -17.17 -41.06 -11.01
CA LEU A 300 -16.57 -40.80 -12.33
C LEU A 300 -17.60 -40.55 -13.43
N ALA A 301 -18.90 -40.51 -13.10
CA ALA A 301 -19.90 -40.06 -14.05
C ALA A 301 -19.68 -38.56 -14.35
N ASP A 302 -19.52 -38.21 -15.62
CA ASP A 302 -19.32 -36.83 -16.04
C ASP A 302 -20.52 -35.97 -15.60
N PRO A 303 -20.32 -34.89 -14.82
CA PRO A 303 -21.40 -34.02 -14.41
C PRO A 303 -21.99 -33.32 -15.64
N PRO A 304 -23.31 -33.08 -15.71
CA PRO A 304 -23.85 -32.16 -16.70
C PRO A 304 -23.21 -30.79 -16.48
N LEU A 305 -22.70 -30.16 -17.54
CA LEU A 305 -22.07 -28.84 -17.48
C LEU A 305 -23.05 -27.81 -16.91
N ILE A 306 -22.94 -27.49 -15.62
CA ILE A 306 -23.71 -26.43 -14.98
C ILE A 306 -23.09 -25.10 -15.44
N GLY A 307 -23.60 -24.59 -16.55
CA GLY A 307 -23.42 -23.19 -16.93
C GLY A 307 -24.41 -22.31 -16.16
N PRO A 308 -24.11 -21.02 -15.94
CA PRO A 308 -24.88 -20.16 -15.04
C PRO A 308 -26.30 -19.78 -15.51
N ASN A 309 -26.89 -20.45 -16.51
CA ASN A 309 -28.24 -20.15 -17.02
C ASN A 309 -28.88 -21.38 -17.69
N THR A 310 -29.30 -22.39 -16.94
CA THR A 310 -30.20 -23.43 -17.48
C THR A 310 -31.30 -23.73 -16.47
N PRO A 311 -32.57 -23.36 -16.73
CA PRO A 311 -33.67 -23.67 -15.84
C PRO A 311 -34.05 -25.15 -16.01
N ILE A 312 -34.01 -25.91 -14.92
CA ILE A 312 -34.46 -27.30 -14.87
C ILE A 312 -35.95 -27.27 -14.53
N GLY A 313 -36.79 -27.67 -15.49
CA GLY A 313 -38.22 -27.85 -15.28
C GLY A 313 -38.50 -29.22 -14.64
N ASP A 314 -39.36 -29.22 -13.62
CA ASP A 314 -39.97 -30.39 -13.02
C ASP A 314 -40.90 -31.09 -14.01
N GLU A 315 -40.61 -32.34 -14.39
CA GLU A 315 -41.64 -33.28 -14.85
C GLU A 315 -41.40 -34.67 -14.25
N ALA A 316 -42.28 -35.03 -13.33
CA ALA A 316 -42.37 -36.35 -12.73
C ALA A 316 -43.28 -37.28 -13.56
N SER A 317 -42.73 -38.45 -13.91
CA SER A 317 -43.37 -39.77 -13.99
C SER A 317 -44.70 -39.98 -14.72
N GLU A 318 -44.70 -40.84 -15.76
CA GLU A 318 -45.71 -41.89 -15.96
C GLU A 318 -45.14 -43.07 -16.78
N PRO A 319 -45.41 -44.35 -16.42
CA PRO A 319 -44.95 -45.53 -17.17
C PRO A 319 -46.09 -46.29 -17.88
N THR A 320 -45.82 -46.85 -19.05
CA THR A 320 -46.41 -48.06 -19.71
C THR A 320 -46.32 -47.89 -21.25
N ALA A 321 -46.25 -48.89 -22.13
CA ALA A 321 -45.80 -50.27 -22.16
C ALA A 321 -45.82 -50.72 -23.65
N HIS A 322 -45.02 -51.74 -24.00
CA HIS A 322 -45.13 -52.64 -25.16
C HIS A 322 -44.80 -52.17 -26.60
N GLY A 323 -43.84 -52.87 -27.23
CA GLY A 323 -43.82 -53.12 -28.68
C GLY A 323 -42.41 -53.28 -29.28
N PRO A 324 -42.06 -54.39 -29.96
CA PRO A 324 -40.68 -54.79 -30.22
C PRO A 324 -40.07 -54.22 -31.52
N SER A 325 -38.73 -54.25 -31.58
CA SER A 325 -37.85 -54.07 -32.74
C SER A 325 -38.02 -55.20 -33.79
N PRO A 326 -37.21 -55.35 -34.85
CA PRO A 326 -36.34 -54.42 -35.61
C PRO A 326 -36.55 -54.55 -37.16
N GLN A 327 -35.86 -53.77 -38.02
CA GLN A 327 -35.06 -54.32 -39.15
C GLN A 327 -34.43 -53.26 -40.08
N LEU A 328 -33.26 -53.69 -40.57
CA LEU A 328 -32.27 -53.14 -41.50
C LEU A 328 -32.78 -52.38 -42.74
N ALA A 329 -32.03 -51.35 -43.17
CA ALA A 329 -31.28 -51.38 -44.44
C ALA A 329 -30.40 -50.11 -44.62
N GLN A 330 -29.09 -50.31 -44.72
CA GLN A 330 -28.17 -49.48 -45.53
C GLN A 330 -27.97 -50.18 -46.89
N PRO A 331 -27.20 -49.65 -47.88
CA PRO A 331 -26.69 -48.28 -48.10
C PRO A 331 -27.03 -47.78 -49.53
N ASN A 332 -26.72 -46.53 -49.88
CA ASN A 332 -26.25 -46.20 -51.22
C ASN A 332 -25.45 -44.89 -51.22
N GLY A 333 -24.32 -44.95 -51.92
CA GLY A 333 -23.21 -44.00 -51.89
C GLY A 333 -23.40 -42.70 -52.70
N PRO A 334 -22.30 -41.92 -52.80
CA PRO A 334 -22.31 -40.50 -53.16
C PRO A 334 -22.15 -40.29 -54.68
N PRO A 335 -22.20 -39.03 -55.15
CA PRO A 335 -20.93 -38.46 -55.64
C PRO A 335 -20.76 -36.93 -55.50
N SER A 336 -19.48 -36.52 -55.52
CA SER A 336 -18.88 -35.32 -56.15
C SER A 336 -19.49 -33.93 -55.90
N GLY A 337 -18.75 -32.84 -55.63
CA GLY A 337 -17.34 -32.53 -55.76
C GLY A 337 -17.17 -30.99 -55.77
N LEU A 338 -15.91 -30.56 -55.94
CA LEU A 338 -15.38 -29.21 -56.26
C LEU A 338 -14.93 -28.25 -55.14
N ALA A 339 -13.59 -28.17 -55.07
CA ALA A 339 -12.72 -26.98 -55.14
C ALA A 339 -12.76 -25.98 -53.97
N SER A 340 -11.75 -25.92 -53.08
CA SER A 340 -10.37 -25.40 -53.27
C SER A 340 -10.30 -23.95 -53.77
N GLN A 341 -9.94 -23.01 -52.89
CA GLN A 341 -9.04 -21.90 -53.20
C GLN A 341 -8.47 -21.27 -51.92
N ILE A 342 -7.17 -21.53 -51.71
CA ILE A 342 -6.25 -20.77 -50.87
C ILE A 342 -5.45 -19.88 -51.83
N PRO A 343 -5.10 -18.63 -51.45
CA PRO A 343 -3.88 -18.01 -51.94
C PRO A 343 -2.88 -17.69 -50.81
N PRO A 344 -1.56 -17.67 -51.09
CA PRO A 344 -0.49 -17.58 -50.10
C PRO A 344 0.17 -16.19 -50.00
N MET A 345 0.94 -16.00 -48.90
CA MET A 345 2.16 -15.19 -48.68
C MET A 345 2.26 -13.73 -49.24
N HIS A 346 2.89 -12.73 -48.61
CA HIS A 346 4.31 -12.66 -48.24
C HIS A 346 4.65 -11.29 -47.56
N LYS A 347 5.72 -11.32 -46.73
CA LYS A 347 6.62 -10.30 -46.13
C LYS A 347 6.54 -8.80 -46.53
N PHE A 348 6.82 -7.90 -45.56
CA PHE A 348 7.83 -6.80 -45.57
C PHE A 348 7.93 -6.20 -44.13
N MET A 349 9.01 -6.37 -43.37
CA MET A 349 10.25 -5.54 -43.25
C MET A 349 10.07 -4.06 -42.82
N HIS A 350 10.48 -3.78 -41.57
CA HIS A 350 11.53 -2.83 -41.15
C HIS A 350 11.59 -1.38 -41.67
N TRP A 351 11.50 -0.40 -40.73
CA TRP A 351 12.39 0.76 -40.43
C TRP A 351 11.58 1.71 -39.50
N GLY A 352 12.08 2.39 -38.46
CA GLY A 352 13.44 2.83 -38.18
C GLY A 352 13.51 4.36 -38.26
N LEU A 353 13.36 5.04 -37.11
CA LEU A 353 14.10 6.23 -36.65
C LEU A 353 13.59 6.68 -35.27
#